data_AF-A0A821IHR7-F1
#
_entry.id   AF-A0A821IHR7-F1
#
_cell.length_a   1.000
_cell.length_b   1.000
_cell.length_c   1.000
_cell.angle_alpha   90.00
_cell.angle_beta   90.00
_cell.angle_gamma   90.00
#
_symmetry.space_group_name_H-M   'P 1'
#
loop_
_entity.id
_entity.type
_entity.pdbx_description
1 polymer ?
#
loop_
_entity_poly.entity_id
_entity_poly.type
_entity_poly.pdbx_seq_one_letter_code
_entity_poly.pdbx_strand_id
1 'polypeptide(L)'
;MNQAQAYRDLGRSNLLESLVNKTSDVLYGLWRNKHITQKQYERLKVVKEQAEIAHLCFLRKAHKPKAPLRSIMADFKSPTIAISRWLYGLLRPLFNRLANETTILNGSQLVKQIEQWSARYLTTTTSFITMDATDLYRVSQE
;
A
#
# COMPACT_ATOMS: atom_id res chain seq x y z
N MET A 1 -13.45 -1.62 20.20
CA MET A 1 -13.26 -0.53 19.23
C MET A 1 -14.63 -0.11 18.73
N ASN A 2 -15.02 1.16 18.88
CA ASN A 2 -16.28 1.64 18.28
C ASN A 2 -16.13 1.61 16.77
N GLN A 3 -16.90 0.75 16.09
CA GLN A 3 -16.99 0.74 14.64
C GLN A 3 -17.66 2.04 14.19
N ALA A 4 -16.93 2.90 13.48
CA ALA A 4 -17.54 4.08 12.89
C ALA A 4 -18.38 3.65 11.68
N GLN A 5 -19.63 4.12 11.60
CA GLN A 5 -20.42 4.07 10.36
C GLN A 5 -19.82 5.03 9.35
N ALA A 6 -18.69 4.64 8.76
CA ALA A 6 -17.89 5.48 7.89
C ALA A 6 -18.37 5.48 6.44
N TYR A 7 -19.29 4.59 6.09
CA TYR A 7 -19.85 4.47 4.75
C TYR A 7 -21.26 5.04 4.76
N ARG A 8 -21.49 5.99 3.87
CA ARG A 8 -22.84 6.44 3.51
C ARG A 8 -23.19 5.74 2.21
N ASP A 9 -24.22 4.90 2.24
CA ASP A 9 -24.72 4.29 1.02
C ASP A 9 -25.35 5.40 0.15
N LEU A 10 -24.82 5.57 -1.06
CA LEU A 10 -25.33 6.55 -2.03
C LEU A 10 -26.38 5.90 -2.97
N GLY A 11 -26.65 4.60 -2.83
CA GLY A 11 -27.59 3.81 -3.64
C GLY A 11 -28.71 3.16 -2.84
N ARG A 12 -29.60 2.42 -3.55
CA ARG A 12 -30.74 1.68 -2.98
C ARG A 12 -30.43 0.21 -2.64
N SER A 13 -29.23 -0.29 -2.93
CA SER A 13 -28.87 -1.71 -2.85
C SER A 13 -27.85 -1.98 -1.75
N ASN A 14 -27.94 -3.13 -1.09
CA ASN A 14 -26.99 -3.55 -0.06
C ASN A 14 -25.52 -3.43 -0.55
N LEU A 15 -24.77 -2.50 0.05
CA LEU A 15 -23.38 -2.18 -0.30
C LEU A 15 -22.46 -3.40 -0.29
N LEU A 16 -22.58 -4.26 0.73
CA LEU A 16 -21.73 -5.46 0.86
C LEU A 16 -22.01 -6.44 -0.27
N GLU A 17 -23.29 -6.71 -0.53
CA GLU A 17 -23.71 -7.63 -1.58
C GLU A 17 -23.28 -7.15 -2.97
N SER A 18 -23.47 -5.87 -3.26
CA SER A 18 -22.99 -5.25 -4.49
C SER A 18 -21.47 -5.38 -4.63
N LEU A 19 -20.71 -5.16 -3.55
CA LEU A 19 -19.25 -5.27 -3.55
C LEU A 19 -18.79 -6.72 -3.79
N VAL A 20 -19.41 -7.68 -3.12
CA VAL A 20 -19.14 -9.12 -3.29
C VAL A 20 -19.40 -9.55 -4.73
N ASN A 21 -20.54 -9.15 -5.30
CA ASN A 21 -20.92 -9.51 -6.66
C ASN A 21 -19.94 -8.91 -7.68
N LYS A 22 -19.67 -7.60 -7.60
CA LYS A 22 -18.68 -6.94 -8.48
C LYS A 22 -17.29 -7.57 -8.38
N THR A 23 -16.85 -7.89 -7.17
CA THR A 23 -15.53 -8.53 -6.96
C THR A 23 -15.49 -9.91 -7.59
N SER A 24 -16.59 -10.67 -7.45
CA SER A 24 -16.73 -12.01 -8.03
C SER A 24 -16.77 -11.95 -9.57
N ASP A 25 -17.47 -10.98 -10.15
CA ASP A 25 -17.56 -10.76 -11.60
C ASP A 25 -16.18 -10.42 -12.20
N VAL A 26 -15.44 -9.52 -11.55
CA VAL A 26 -14.06 -9.18 -11.95
C VAL A 26 -13.17 -10.42 -11.91
N LEU A 27 -13.22 -11.17 -10.80
CA LEU A 27 -12.38 -12.36 -10.63
C LEU A 27 -12.72 -13.45 -11.65
N TYR A 28 -14.01 -13.65 -11.93
CA TYR A 28 -14.48 -14.56 -12.96
C TYR A 28 -14.00 -14.12 -14.35
N GLY A 29 -14.06 -12.83 -14.67
CA GLY A 29 -13.54 -12.27 -15.91
C GLY A 29 -12.04 -12.53 -16.08
N LEU A 30 -11.25 -12.31 -15.03
CA LEU A 30 -9.80 -12.61 -15.03
C LEU A 30 -9.53 -14.09 -15.31
N TRP A 31 -10.29 -14.99 -14.70
CA TRP A 31 -10.15 -16.43 -14.92
C TRP A 31 -10.58 -16.86 -16.32
N ARG A 32 -11.76 -16.42 -16.76
CA ARG A 32 -12.33 -16.71 -18.09
C ARG A 32 -11.37 -16.28 -19.20
N ASN A 33 -10.74 -15.13 -19.04
CA ASN A 33 -9.78 -14.57 -20.00
C ASN A 33 -8.35 -15.13 -19.82
N LYS A 34 -8.17 -16.15 -18.97
CA LYS A 34 -6.89 -16.84 -18.71
C LYS A 34 -5.78 -15.93 -18.15
N HIS A 35 -6.13 -14.81 -17.51
CA HIS A 35 -5.17 -13.98 -16.78
C HIS A 35 -4.75 -14.59 -15.45
N ILE A 36 -5.58 -15.45 -14.88
CA ILE A 36 -5.28 -16.23 -13.66
C ILE A 36 -5.60 -17.71 -13.87
N THR A 37 -4.85 -18.56 -13.17
CA THR A 37 -5.04 -20.02 -13.16
C THR A 37 -6.25 -20.43 -12.31
N GLN A 38 -6.75 -21.66 -12.49
CA GLN A 38 -7.79 -22.23 -11.63
C GLN A 38 -7.41 -22.16 -10.13
N LYS A 39 -6.17 -22.54 -9.80
CA LYS A 39 -5.68 -22.53 -8.42
C LYS A 39 -5.67 -21.12 -7.84
N GLN A 40 -5.33 -20.10 -8.63
CA GLN A 40 -5.41 -18.71 -8.20
C GLN A 40 -6.85 -18.25 -8.04
N TYR A 41 -7.74 -18.60 -8.98
CA TYR A 41 -9.16 -18.29 -8.90
C TYR A 41 -9.79 -18.80 -7.60
N GLU A 42 -9.63 -20.08 -7.27
CA GLU A 42 -10.17 -20.66 -6.02
C GLU A 42 -9.61 -19.99 -4.77
N ARG A 43 -8.33 -19.61 -4.79
CA ARG A 43 -7.69 -18.92 -3.66
C ARG A 43 -8.16 -17.46 -3.48
N LEU A 44 -8.55 -16.81 -4.57
CA LEU A 44 -8.93 -15.40 -4.59
C LEU A 44 -10.44 -15.19 -4.43
N LYS A 45 -11.23 -16.25 -4.56
CA LYS A 45 -12.69 -16.22 -4.50
C LYS A 45 -13.17 -15.66 -3.16
N VAL A 46 -14.19 -14.82 -3.23
CA VAL A 46 -14.81 -14.24 -2.04
C VAL A 46 -15.67 -15.28 -1.33
N VAL A 47 -15.42 -15.48 -0.04
CA VAL A 47 -16.28 -16.29 0.84
C VAL A 47 -17.36 -15.36 1.41
N LYS A 48 -18.59 -15.47 0.92
CA LYS A 48 -19.67 -14.52 1.22
C LYS A 48 -19.99 -14.45 2.71
N GLU A 49 -19.92 -15.58 3.39
CA GLU A 49 -20.25 -15.75 4.81
C GLU A 49 -19.24 -15.05 5.74
N GLN A 50 -18.03 -14.80 5.24
CA GLN A 50 -16.94 -14.16 5.99
C GLN A 50 -16.70 -12.71 5.56
N ALA A 51 -17.39 -12.26 4.50
CA ALA A 51 -17.19 -10.96 3.90
C ALA A 51 -17.80 -9.85 4.78
N GLU A 52 -17.02 -8.81 5.05
CA GLU A 52 -17.47 -7.62 5.77
C GLU A 52 -17.01 -6.37 5.02
N ILE A 53 -17.77 -5.28 5.14
CA ILE A 53 -17.34 -3.99 4.61
C ILE A 53 -16.10 -3.57 5.40
N ALA A 54 -15.05 -3.11 4.70
CA ALA A 54 -13.86 -2.57 5.36
C ALA A 54 -14.28 -1.49 6.37
N HIS A 55 -13.65 -1.42 7.54
CA HIS A 55 -14.02 -0.43 8.56
C HIS A 55 -12.98 0.68 8.64
N LEU A 56 -13.42 1.93 8.65
CA LEU A 56 -12.54 3.06 8.98
C LEU A 56 -12.45 3.19 10.50
N CYS A 57 -11.28 2.88 11.00
CA CYS A 57 -10.92 3.00 12.40
C CYS A 57 -10.13 4.30 12.59
N PHE A 58 -10.49 5.10 13.58
CA PHE A 58 -9.79 6.35 13.88
C PHE A 58 -8.95 6.16 15.14
N LEU A 59 -7.63 6.08 14.99
CA LEU A 59 -6.71 6.06 16.14
C LEU A 59 -6.30 7.49 16.50
N ARG A 60 -6.55 7.85 17.77
CA ARG A 60 -6.01 9.06 18.38
C ARG A 60 -4.50 8.91 18.55
N LYS A 61 -3.75 9.95 18.18
CA LYS A 61 -2.35 10.05 18.59
C LYS A 61 -2.32 10.46 20.06
N ALA A 62 -1.97 9.52 20.94
CA ALA A 62 -1.96 9.75 22.39
C ALA A 62 -1.18 11.01 22.81
N HIS A 63 -0.12 11.37 22.07
CA HIS A 63 0.77 12.49 22.36
C HIS A 63 0.41 13.80 21.61
N LYS A 64 -0.65 13.83 20.77
CA LYS A 64 -1.07 15.05 20.04
C LYS A 64 -2.60 15.16 20.02
N PRO A 65 -3.22 15.73 21.07
CA PRO A 65 -4.68 15.79 21.22
C PRO A 65 -5.41 16.57 20.11
N LYS A 66 -4.73 17.57 19.52
CA LYS A 66 -5.28 18.42 18.45
C LYS A 66 -4.91 17.95 17.04
N ALA A 67 -4.12 16.88 16.90
CA ALA A 67 -3.74 16.39 15.59
C ALA A 67 -4.90 15.60 14.94
N PRO A 68 -5.05 15.67 13.60
CA PRO A 68 -6.02 14.85 12.89
C PRO A 68 -5.85 13.37 13.23
N LEU A 69 -6.98 12.68 13.41
CA LEU A 69 -7.02 11.25 13.67
C LEU A 69 -6.38 10.52 12.48
N ARG A 70 -5.56 9.51 12.76
CA ARG A 70 -5.06 8.64 11.68
C ARG A 70 -6.19 7.69 11.31
N SER A 71 -6.72 7.84 10.10
CA SER A 71 -7.62 6.85 9.52
C SER A 71 -6.84 5.57 9.23
N ILE A 72 -7.34 4.46 9.75
CA ILE A 72 -6.84 3.12 9.45
C ILE A 72 -8.01 2.36 8.84
N MET A 73 -7.83 1.89 7.61
CA MET A 73 -8.77 0.98 6.98
C MET A 73 -8.49 -0.42 7.51
N ALA A 74 -9.42 -0.98 8.29
CA ALA A 74 -9.42 -2.37 8.69
C ALA A 74 -10.18 -3.18 7.64
N ASP A 75 -9.45 -3.76 6.70
CA ASP A 75 -9.97 -4.45 5.51
C ASP A 75 -9.80 -5.97 5.55
N PHE A 76 -9.54 -6.54 6.74
CA PHE A 76 -9.20 -7.96 6.92
C PHE A 76 -10.21 -8.94 6.32
N LYS A 77 -11.48 -8.55 6.26
CA LYS A 77 -12.60 -9.34 5.73
C LYS A 77 -13.24 -8.69 4.48
N SER A 78 -12.61 -7.66 3.93
CA SER A 78 -13.10 -7.01 2.71
C SER A 78 -13.16 -8.02 1.56
N PRO A 79 -14.23 -8.02 0.75
CA PRO A 79 -14.29 -8.83 -0.48
C PRO A 79 -13.05 -8.68 -1.38
N THR A 80 -12.42 -7.50 -1.36
CA THR A 80 -11.28 -7.18 -2.22
C THR A 80 -9.92 -7.61 -1.66
N ILE A 81 -9.82 -8.02 -0.39
CA ILE A 81 -8.53 -8.17 0.31
C ILE A 81 -7.60 -9.20 -0.35
N ALA A 82 -8.15 -10.32 -0.80
CA ALA A 82 -7.37 -11.39 -1.40
C ALA A 82 -6.77 -10.94 -2.74
N ILE A 83 -7.56 -10.25 -3.56
CA ILE A 83 -7.12 -9.69 -4.84
C ILE A 83 -6.07 -8.59 -4.60
N SER A 84 -6.30 -7.68 -3.66
CA SER A 84 -5.34 -6.62 -3.31
C SER A 84 -4.00 -7.19 -2.85
N ARG A 85 -3.99 -8.21 -1.99
CA ARG A 85 -2.76 -8.87 -1.53
C ARG A 85 -2.03 -9.60 -2.67
N TRP A 86 -2.77 -10.22 -3.57
CA TRP A 86 -2.19 -10.88 -4.73
C TRP A 86 -1.57 -9.89 -5.71
N LEU A 87 -2.27 -8.80 -6.04
CA LEU A 87 -1.74 -7.70 -6.86
C LEU A 87 -0.51 -7.09 -6.21
N TYR A 88 -0.55 -6.84 -4.90
CA TYR A 88 0.60 -6.36 -4.16
C TYR A 88 1.80 -7.29 -4.31
N GLY A 89 1.60 -8.60 -4.19
CA GLY A 89 2.66 -9.60 -4.40
C GLY A 89 3.26 -9.55 -5.82
N LEU A 90 2.44 -9.30 -6.84
CA LEU A 90 2.90 -9.15 -8.22
C LEU A 90 3.68 -7.86 -8.45
N LEU A 91 3.24 -6.75 -7.86
CA LEU A 91 3.85 -5.44 -8.06
C LEU A 91 5.07 -5.21 -7.17
N ARG A 92 5.16 -5.88 -6.01
CA ARG A 92 6.21 -5.66 -5.01
C ARG A 92 7.64 -5.78 -5.59
N PRO A 93 7.97 -6.76 -6.45
CA PRO A 93 9.29 -6.84 -7.06
C PRO A 93 9.63 -5.61 -7.93
N LEU A 94 8.66 -5.10 -8.70
CA LEU A 94 8.84 -3.90 -9.53
C LEU A 94 9.08 -2.67 -8.65
N PHE A 95 8.28 -2.50 -7.61
CA PHE A 95 8.47 -1.43 -6.63
C PHE A 95 9.83 -1.53 -5.94
N ASN A 96 10.24 -2.72 -5.50
CA ASN A 96 11.55 -2.90 -4.87
C ASN A 96 12.69 -2.57 -5.82
N ARG A 97 12.57 -2.92 -7.12
CA ARG A 97 13.59 -2.58 -8.12
C ARG A 97 13.69 -1.07 -8.30
N LEU A 98 12.57 -0.39 -8.55
CA LEU A 98 12.54 1.06 -8.69
C LEU A 98 13.10 1.74 -7.44
N ALA A 99 12.66 1.30 -6.25
CA ALA A 99 13.09 1.87 -4.99
C ALA A 99 14.59 1.68 -4.74
N ASN A 100 15.20 0.56 -5.16
CA ASN A 100 16.65 0.38 -5.10
C ASN A 100 17.42 1.33 -6.04
N GLU A 101 16.82 1.72 -7.17
CA GLU A 101 17.44 2.59 -8.17
C GLU A 101 17.27 4.08 -7.83
N THR A 102 16.12 4.46 -7.28
CA THR A 102 15.75 5.88 -7.07
C THR A 102 15.86 6.34 -5.63
N THR A 103 15.94 5.41 -4.67
CA THR A 103 15.76 5.74 -3.25
C THR A 103 16.81 5.05 -2.40
N ILE A 104 17.31 5.79 -1.41
CA ILE A 104 18.18 5.24 -0.38
C ILE A 104 17.31 4.49 0.63
N LEU A 105 17.38 3.16 0.61
CA LEU A 105 16.47 2.32 1.42
C LEU A 105 16.91 2.19 2.88
N ASN A 106 18.20 2.39 3.17
CA ASN A 106 18.75 2.30 4.51
C ASN A 106 20.05 3.11 4.67
N GLY A 107 20.45 3.31 5.93
CA GLY A 107 21.64 4.09 6.27
C GLY A 107 22.96 3.48 5.77
N SER A 108 23.07 2.15 5.63
CA SER A 108 24.31 1.54 5.14
C SER A 108 24.51 1.76 3.64
N GLN A 109 23.43 1.76 2.85
CA GLN A 109 23.46 2.19 1.45
C GLN A 109 23.86 3.66 1.32
N LEU A 110 23.31 4.53 2.19
CA LEU A 110 23.68 5.95 2.22
C LEU A 110 25.18 6.12 2.45
N VAL A 111 25.73 5.48 3.49
CA VAL A 111 27.15 5.59 3.83
C VAL A 111 28.03 5.13 2.67
N LYS A 112 27.73 3.98 2.06
CA LYS A 112 28.49 3.49 0.90
C LYS A 112 28.45 4.46 -0.29
N GLN A 113 27.30 5.06 -0.58
CA GLN A 113 27.19 6.04 -1.65
C GLN A 113 27.96 7.32 -1.33
N ILE A 114 27.91 7.79 -0.08
CA ILE A 114 28.72 8.92 0.38
C ILE A 114 30.21 8.61 0.27
N GLU A 115 30.66 7.43 0.68
CA GLU A 115 32.06 7.00 0.56
C GLU A 115 32.51 7.02 -0.92
N GLN A 116 31.72 6.44 -1.82
CA GLN A 116 32.02 6.42 -3.25
C GLN A 116 32.04 7.84 -3.86
N TRP A 117 31.07 8.67 -3.50
CA TRP A 117 31.03 10.08 -3.91
C TRP A 117 32.26 10.83 -3.37
N SER A 118 32.60 10.62 -2.09
CA SER A 118 33.70 11.28 -1.41
C SER A 118 35.04 11.00 -2.09
N ALA A 119 35.28 9.74 -2.48
CA ALA A 119 36.48 9.32 -3.19
C ALA A 119 36.64 9.97 -4.57
N ARG A 120 35.53 10.42 -5.18
CA ARG A 120 35.52 11.00 -6.52
C ARG A 120 35.57 12.54 -6.52
N TYR A 121 35.02 13.18 -5.49
CA TYR A 121 34.79 14.63 -5.49
C TYR A 121 35.48 15.39 -4.36
N LEU A 122 35.93 14.72 -3.29
CA LEU A 122 36.68 15.41 -2.24
C LEU A 122 38.16 15.52 -2.60
N THR A 123 38.71 16.70 -2.32
CA THR A 123 40.13 16.98 -2.40
C THR A 123 40.71 17.23 -1.02
N THR A 124 42.04 17.22 -0.90
CA THR A 124 42.76 17.53 0.35
C THR A 124 42.49 18.93 0.90
N THR A 125 41.93 19.83 0.08
CA THR A 125 41.55 21.20 0.46
C THR A 125 40.09 21.34 0.88
N THR A 126 39.29 20.27 0.82
CA THR A 126 37.87 20.33 1.18
C THR A 126 37.71 20.30 2.70
N SER A 127 37.13 21.36 3.28
CA SER A 127 37.01 21.55 4.73
C SER A 127 35.61 21.28 5.30
N PHE A 128 34.56 21.41 4.48
CA PHE A 128 33.19 21.07 4.86
C PHE A 128 32.38 20.58 3.66
N ILE A 129 31.35 19.77 3.95
CA ILE A 129 30.35 19.31 2.98
C ILE A 129 28.98 19.58 3.58
N THR A 130 28.08 20.10 2.76
CA THR A 130 26.66 20.23 3.10
C THR A 130 25.86 19.26 2.25
N MET A 131 24.84 18.63 2.86
CA MET A 131 23.93 17.72 2.16
C MET A 131 22.51 18.18 2.44
N ASP A 132 21.79 18.56 1.40
CA ASP A 132 20.38 18.87 1.50
C ASP A 132 19.55 17.60 1.27
N ALA A 133 18.70 17.27 2.23
CA ALA A 133 17.74 16.19 2.09
C ALA A 133 16.43 16.75 1.50
N THR A 134 16.23 16.56 0.19
CA THR A 134 14.96 16.86 -0.48
C THR A 134 14.10 15.59 -0.58
N ASP A 135 12.77 15.74 -0.62
CA ASP A 135 11.84 14.63 -0.92
C ASP A 135 11.84 13.42 0.04
N LEU A 136 12.13 13.64 1.33
CA LEU A 136 12.11 12.60 2.40
C LEU A 136 10.80 11.80 2.49
N TYR A 137 9.70 12.28 1.88
CA TYR A 137 8.40 11.64 1.83
C TYR A 137 7.71 11.87 0.49
N ARG A 138 8.27 11.38 -0.62
CA ARG A 138 7.48 11.23 -1.85
C ARG A 138 6.42 10.14 -1.64
N VAL A 139 5.23 10.56 -1.22
CA VAL A 139 4.01 9.78 -1.47
C VAL A 139 3.76 9.93 -2.96
N SER A 140 3.84 8.83 -3.71
CA SER A 140 3.51 8.82 -5.15
C SER A 140 2.12 9.42 -5.34
N GLN A 141 2.07 10.64 -5.88
CA GLN A 141 0.86 11.19 -6.46
C GLN A 141 0.85 10.74 -7.93
N GLU A 142 0.06 9.72 -8.21
CA GLU A 142 -0.52 9.46 -9.53
C GLU A 142 -2.01 9.77 -9.44
#